data_AF-A0A971H0A2-F1
#
_entry.id   AF-A0A971H0A2-F1
#
_cell.length_a   1.000
_cell.length_b   1.000
_cell.length_c   1.000
_cell.angle_alpha   90.00
_cell.angle_beta   90.00
_cell.angle_gamma   90.00
#
_symmetry.space_group_name_H-M   'P 1'
#
loop_
_entity.id
_entity.type
_entity.pdbx_description
1 polymer ?
#
loop_
_entity_poly.entity_id
_entity_poly.type
_entity_poly.pdbx_seq_one_letter_code
_entity_poly.pdbx_strand_id
1 'polypeptide(L)'
;MFVILTLVLTVGCGAKQSEPKDIDIKDRSHSATQETINIGTSEEMDFEETEKSPLEPEKVITTIYMDFETTEFERSSKNLQDAVKKYKGYVENSSLDYGQYRNNKRYKDAYYVIRIPKD
;
A
#
# COMPACT_ATOMS: atom_id res chain seq x y z
N MET A 1 40.63 -9.04 -36.86
CA MET A 1 40.86 -8.54 -35.49
C MET A 1 39.58 -8.76 -34.69
N PHE A 2 39.36 -10.00 -34.27
CA PHE A 2 38.19 -10.48 -33.51
C PHE A 2 38.71 -11.28 -32.32
N VAL A 3 39.49 -10.60 -31.48
CA VAL A 3 40.02 -11.15 -30.23
C VAL A 3 39.78 -10.05 -29.20
N ILE A 4 39.27 -10.44 -28.03
CA ILE A 4 38.80 -9.58 -26.92
C ILE A 4 37.28 -9.31 -26.93
N LEU A 5 36.46 -10.38 -26.90
CA LEU A 5 35.13 -10.29 -26.30
C LEU A 5 34.74 -11.58 -25.57
N THR A 6 35.64 -12.06 -24.72
CA THR A 6 35.33 -13.16 -23.81
C THR A 6 36.07 -12.90 -22.50
N LEU A 7 35.32 -12.55 -21.44
CA LEU A 7 35.50 -13.05 -20.06
C LEU A 7 34.84 -12.09 -19.04
N VAL A 8 33.56 -12.27 -18.74
CA VAL A 8 33.01 -12.01 -17.40
C VAL A 8 31.87 -13.00 -17.13
N LEU A 9 32.22 -14.22 -16.73
CA LEU A 9 31.29 -15.11 -16.02
C LEU A 9 31.50 -14.86 -14.52
N THR A 10 30.78 -13.88 -13.95
CA THR A 10 30.69 -13.73 -12.50
C THR A 10 29.73 -14.78 -11.96
N VAL A 11 30.28 -15.93 -11.58
CA VAL A 11 29.57 -16.93 -10.77
C VAL A 11 29.84 -16.61 -9.30
N GLY A 12 28.98 -15.79 -8.71
CA GLY A 12 28.97 -15.48 -7.28
C GLY A 12 27.84 -16.23 -6.58
N CYS A 13 27.97 -17.55 -6.43
CA CYS A 13 27.08 -18.35 -5.59
C CYS A 13 27.69 -18.40 -4.18
N GLY A 14 27.13 -17.61 -3.25
CA GLY A 14 27.51 -17.60 -1.84
C GLY A 14 26.27 -17.79 -0.98
N ALA A 15 25.81 -19.03 -0.82
CA ALA A 15 24.81 -19.37 0.19
C ALA A 15 25.52 -19.54 1.54
N LYS A 16 25.35 -18.58 2.47
CA LYS A 16 25.65 -18.79 3.88
C LYS A 16 24.45 -19.47 4.54
N GLN A 17 24.72 -20.62 5.14
CA GLN A 17 23.83 -21.40 5.97
C GLN A 17 23.43 -20.60 7.21
N SER A 18 22.13 -20.41 7.42
CA SER A 18 21.55 -19.87 8.66
C SER A 18 21.21 -21.04 9.59
N GLU A 19 21.80 -21.05 10.79
CA GLU A 19 21.30 -21.89 11.89
C GLU A 19 20.04 -21.26 12.50
N PRO A 20 19.01 -22.06 12.84
CA PRO A 20 17.84 -21.58 13.55
C PRO A 20 18.19 -21.32 15.02
N LYS A 21 18.01 -20.09 15.48
CA LYS A 21 17.91 -19.80 16.92
C LYS A 21 16.44 -19.92 17.31
N ASP A 22 16.13 -20.99 18.03
CA ASP A 22 14.90 -21.10 18.82
C ASP A 22 14.88 -19.95 19.84
N ILE A 23 13.86 -19.09 19.76
CA ILE A 23 13.53 -18.18 20.86
C ILE A 23 12.13 -18.55 21.35
N ASP A 24 12.19 -19.26 22.47
CA ASP A 24 11.16 -19.65 23.42
C ASP A 24 10.18 -18.49 23.73
N ILE A 25 8.92 -18.67 23.35
CA ILE A 25 7.81 -17.82 23.80
C ILE A 25 7.55 -18.17 25.26
N LYS A 26 8.06 -17.36 26.18
CA LYS A 26 7.62 -17.38 27.58
C LYS A 26 6.66 -16.25 27.85
N ASP A 27 5.38 -16.60 27.79
CA ASP A 27 4.36 -16.09 28.68
C ASP A 27 4.92 -15.98 30.11
N ARG A 28 4.91 -14.78 30.69
CA ARG A 28 4.81 -14.65 32.14
C ARG A 28 4.25 -13.29 32.56
N SER A 29 2.96 -13.36 32.86
CA SER A 29 2.21 -12.45 33.71
C SER A 29 2.80 -12.31 35.13
N HIS A 30 2.60 -11.11 35.70
CA HIS A 30 2.61 -10.75 37.12
C HIS A 30 3.90 -10.96 37.95
N SER A 31 4.46 -9.87 38.47
CA SER A 31 4.35 -9.54 39.91
C SER A 31 5.14 -8.27 40.24
N ALA A 32 4.56 -7.47 41.12
CA ALA A 32 4.99 -6.15 41.56
C ALA A 32 6.34 -6.13 42.30
N THR A 33 7.10 -5.04 42.09
CA THR A 33 7.94 -4.44 43.12
C THR A 33 7.82 -2.92 43.00
N GLN A 34 7.36 -2.29 44.08
CA GLN A 34 7.38 -0.84 44.29
C GLN A 34 8.83 -0.36 44.41
N GLU A 35 9.18 0.70 43.69
CA GLU A 35 10.11 1.71 44.20
C GLU A 35 9.48 3.09 44.04
N THR A 36 9.60 3.84 45.13
CA THR A 36 8.96 5.12 45.42
C THR A 36 9.75 6.31 44.87
N ILE A 37 9.01 7.18 44.16
CA ILE A 37 9.01 8.66 44.21
C ILE A 37 10.22 9.41 43.63
N ASN A 38 9.99 10.16 42.54
CA ASN A 38 10.11 11.62 42.61
C ASN A 38 9.04 12.32 41.75
N ILE A 39 8.15 13.06 42.43
CA ILE A 39 7.12 13.90 41.84
C ILE A 39 7.75 15.26 41.57
N GLY A 40 7.90 15.60 40.29
CA GLY A 40 8.24 16.94 39.80
C GLY A 40 6.99 17.58 39.18
N THR A 41 6.43 18.51 39.93
CA THR A 41 5.27 19.39 39.72
C THR A 41 5.06 19.95 38.30
N SER A 42 3.80 19.78 37.85
CA SER A 42 2.99 20.65 36.98
C SER A 42 3.55 21.14 35.64
N GLU A 43 3.18 20.46 34.57
CA GLU A 43 2.56 21.16 33.44
C GLU A 43 1.23 20.45 33.14
N GLU A 44 0.15 21.20 33.29
CA GLU A 44 -1.19 20.84 32.83
C GLU A 44 -1.13 20.67 31.31
N MET A 45 -0.82 19.46 30.84
CA MET A 45 -1.33 19.04 29.54
C MET A 45 -2.74 18.53 29.79
N ASP A 46 -3.65 19.49 29.71
CA ASP A 46 -5.06 19.31 29.45
C ASP A 46 -5.21 18.25 28.35
N PHE A 47 -5.35 16.99 28.78
CA PHE A 47 -6.00 15.99 27.95
C PHE A 47 -7.44 16.44 27.89
N GLU A 48 -7.75 17.34 26.95
CA GLU A 48 -9.06 17.32 26.32
C GLU A 48 -9.16 15.98 25.60
N GLU A 49 -9.43 14.95 26.40
CA GLU A 49 -10.28 13.85 26.03
C GLU A 49 -11.61 14.50 25.64
N THR A 50 -11.68 14.98 24.41
CA THR A 50 -12.96 15.16 23.73
C THR A 50 -13.50 13.74 23.62
N GLU A 51 -14.17 13.34 24.69
CA GLU A 51 -15.21 12.32 24.71
C GLU A 51 -15.82 12.30 23.32
N LYS A 52 -15.44 11.30 22.51
CA LYS A 52 -16.04 11.13 21.19
C LYS A 52 -17.52 11.03 21.45
N SER A 53 -18.24 12.09 21.09
CA SER A 53 -19.67 12.18 21.33
C SER A 53 -20.28 10.88 20.78
N PRO A 54 -21.15 10.18 21.51
CA PRO A 54 -21.82 8.97 21.03
C PRO A 54 -22.71 9.22 19.79
N LEU A 55 -22.69 10.45 19.26
CA LEU A 55 -23.40 10.96 18.09
C LEU A 55 -22.47 11.33 16.91
N GLU A 56 -21.14 11.19 17.01
CA GLU A 56 -20.26 11.40 15.84
C GLU A 56 -20.56 10.31 14.79
N PRO A 57 -20.99 10.69 13.57
CA PRO A 57 -21.37 9.70 12.57
C PRO A 57 -20.16 8.86 12.15
N GLU A 58 -20.41 7.57 11.96
CA GLU A 58 -19.43 6.62 11.43
C GLU A 58 -18.95 7.12 10.06
N LYS A 59 -17.64 7.15 9.83
CA LYS A 59 -17.07 7.57 8.55
C LYS A 59 -17.62 6.68 7.43
N VAL A 60 -18.61 7.17 6.70
CA VAL A 60 -19.24 6.41 5.60
C VAL A 60 -18.28 6.33 4.42
N ILE A 61 -17.84 5.10 4.11
CA ILE A 61 -17.05 4.76 2.93
C ILE A 61 -17.98 4.17 1.86
N THR A 62 -17.99 4.78 0.68
CA THR A 62 -18.71 4.26 -0.48
C THR A 62 -17.74 3.51 -1.39
N THR A 63 -18.07 2.27 -1.74
CA THR A 63 -17.31 1.47 -2.70
C THR A 63 -18.20 1.17 -3.90
N ILE A 64 -17.68 1.40 -5.12
CA ILE A 64 -18.38 1.17 -6.38
C ILE A 64 -17.53 0.20 -7.20
N TYR A 65 -18.13 -0.90 -7.66
CA TYR A 65 -17.53 -1.82 -8.62
C TYR A 65 -18.09 -1.52 -9.99
N MET A 66 -17.21 -1.40 -11.00
CA MET A 66 -17.58 -1.03 -12.35
C MET A 66 -16.72 -1.79 -13.35
N ASP A 67 -17.39 -2.43 -14.30
CA ASP A 67 -16.80 -2.98 -15.52
C ASP A 67 -17.29 -2.17 -16.72
N PHE A 68 -16.38 -1.89 -17.66
CA PHE A 68 -16.68 -1.06 -18.82
C PHE A 68 -15.88 -1.52 -20.04
N GLU A 69 -16.55 -1.59 -21.20
CA GLU A 69 -15.93 -1.92 -22.48
C GLU A 69 -16.00 -0.72 -23.44
N THR A 70 -14.92 -0.51 -24.20
CA THR A 70 -14.79 0.63 -25.12
C THR A 70 -13.94 0.29 -26.33
N THR A 71 -14.26 0.90 -27.46
CA THR A 71 -13.41 0.87 -28.66
C THR A 71 -12.35 1.98 -28.66
N GLU A 72 -12.43 2.94 -27.72
CA GLU A 72 -11.53 4.10 -27.59
C GLU A 72 -10.66 4.02 -26.31
N PHE A 73 -10.01 2.87 -26.06
CA PHE A 73 -9.29 2.57 -24.82
C PHE A 73 -8.40 3.70 -24.28
N GLU A 74 -7.53 4.29 -25.12
CA GLU A 74 -6.60 5.33 -24.68
C GLU A 74 -7.33 6.61 -24.25
N ARG A 75 -8.37 6.99 -25.00
CA ARG A 75 -9.16 8.19 -24.70
C ARG A 75 -9.99 7.99 -23.44
N SER A 76 -10.64 6.82 -23.29
CA SER A 76 -11.40 6.48 -22.08
C SER A 76 -10.50 6.45 -20.86
N SER A 77 -9.31 5.84 -20.95
CA SER A 77 -8.33 5.80 -19.87
C SER A 77 -7.87 7.21 -19.49
N LYS A 78 -7.57 8.06 -20.47
CA LYS A 78 -7.22 9.47 -20.21
C LYS A 78 -8.36 10.22 -19.51
N ASN A 79 -9.60 10.08 -19.98
CA ASN A 79 -10.75 10.75 -19.39
C ASN A 79 -10.97 10.30 -17.94
N LEU A 80 -10.79 9.00 -17.63
CA LEU A 80 -10.82 8.49 -16.27
C LEU A 80 -9.76 9.18 -15.41
N GLN A 81 -8.51 9.24 -15.86
CA GLN A 81 -7.43 9.90 -15.13
C GLN A 81 -7.69 11.39 -14.90
N ASP A 82 -8.23 12.09 -15.89
CA ASP A 82 -8.60 13.51 -15.76
C ASP A 82 -9.74 13.69 -14.75
N ALA A 83 -10.72 12.77 -14.72
CA ALA A 83 -11.79 12.78 -13.72
C ALA A 83 -11.25 12.53 -12.31
N VAL A 84 -10.37 11.54 -12.11
CA VAL A 84 -9.71 11.27 -10.82
C VAL A 84 -9.02 12.52 -10.30
N LYS A 85 -8.22 13.19 -11.15
CA LYS A 85 -7.55 14.46 -10.79
C LYS A 85 -8.54 15.57 -10.45
N LYS A 86 -9.59 15.74 -11.26
CA LYS A 86 -10.62 16.76 -11.05
C LYS A 86 -11.27 16.65 -9.67
N TYR A 87 -11.48 15.43 -9.19
CA TYR A 87 -12.07 15.16 -7.87
C TYR A 87 -11.02 14.95 -6.77
N LYS A 88 -9.79 15.45 -6.96
CA LYS A 88 -8.67 15.34 -6.00
C LYS A 88 -8.41 13.90 -5.52
N GLY A 89 -8.75 12.93 -6.35
CA GLY A 89 -8.52 11.52 -6.09
C GLY A 89 -7.11 11.07 -6.46
N TYR A 90 -6.82 9.82 -6.14
CA TYR A 90 -5.59 9.15 -6.55
C TYR A 90 -5.84 7.69 -6.93
N VAL A 91 -4.92 7.14 -7.73
CA VAL A 91 -4.89 5.73 -8.08
C VAL A 91 -4.08 5.01 -7.01
N GLU A 92 -4.73 4.15 -6.24
CA GLU A 92 -4.07 3.32 -5.23
C GLU A 92 -3.36 2.12 -5.87
N ASN A 93 -4.00 1.51 -6.87
CA ASN A 93 -3.45 0.39 -7.61
C ASN A 93 -3.91 0.44 -9.07
N SER A 94 -3.06 -0.01 -9.98
CA SER A 94 -3.41 -0.20 -11.37
C SER A 94 -2.65 -1.36 -12.01
N SER A 95 -3.32 -2.08 -12.89
CA SER A 95 -2.68 -3.03 -13.80
C SER A 95 -3.19 -2.75 -15.21
N LEU A 96 -2.27 -2.61 -16.17
CA LEU A 96 -2.61 -2.41 -17.56
C LEU A 96 -2.00 -3.56 -18.37
N ASP A 97 -2.85 -4.28 -19.09
CA ASP A 97 -2.44 -5.23 -20.11
C ASP A 97 -2.78 -4.67 -21.49
N TYR A 98 -1.75 -4.44 -22.29
CA TYR A 98 -1.94 -3.98 -23.67
C TYR A 98 -2.24 -5.13 -24.64
N GLY A 99 -2.27 -6.37 -24.15
CA GLY A 99 -2.57 -7.58 -24.89
C GLY A 99 -1.58 -7.89 -26.01
N GLN A 100 -1.62 -9.15 -26.43
CA GLN A 100 -1.01 -9.60 -27.69
C GLN A 100 -2.03 -9.53 -28.82
N TYR A 101 -1.55 -9.42 -30.06
CA TYR A 101 -2.44 -9.53 -31.22
C TYR A 101 -3.00 -10.95 -31.34
N ARG A 102 -4.32 -11.08 -31.43
CA ARG A 102 -5.02 -12.35 -31.68
C ARG A 102 -6.12 -12.14 -32.71
N ASN A 103 -6.14 -12.95 -33.77
CA ASN A 103 -7.12 -12.88 -34.86
C ASN A 103 -7.26 -11.45 -35.45
N ASN A 104 -6.13 -10.79 -35.72
CA ASN A 104 -6.06 -9.41 -36.22
C ASN A 104 -6.70 -8.34 -35.31
N LYS A 105 -7.02 -8.69 -34.06
CA LYS A 105 -7.51 -7.76 -33.05
C LYS A 105 -6.52 -7.70 -31.89
N ARG A 106 -6.42 -6.53 -31.27
CA ARG A 106 -5.65 -6.33 -30.06
C ARG A 106 -6.60 -5.85 -28.98
N TYR A 107 -6.82 -6.71 -28.00
CA TYR A 107 -7.59 -6.38 -26.81
C TYR A 107 -6.65 -5.71 -25.80
N LYS A 108 -7.20 -4.78 -25.03
CA LYS A 108 -6.49 -4.07 -23.98
C LYS A 108 -7.39 -4.07 -22.75
N ASP A 109 -6.78 -4.36 -21.61
CA ASP A 109 -7.48 -4.46 -20.34
C ASP A 109 -6.80 -3.54 -19.33
N ALA A 110 -7.61 -2.87 -18.52
CA ALA A 110 -7.11 -2.02 -17.46
C ALA A 110 -7.92 -2.26 -16.18
N TYR A 111 -7.20 -2.43 -15.09
CA TYR A 111 -7.75 -2.51 -13.75
C TYR A 111 -7.26 -1.32 -12.94
N TYR A 112 -8.16 -0.64 -12.24
CA TYR A 112 -7.84 0.50 -11.39
C TYR A 112 -8.54 0.37 -10.04
N VAL A 113 -7.80 0.64 -8.96
CA VAL A 113 -8.36 0.96 -7.64
C VAL A 113 -8.14 2.45 -7.41
N ILE A 114 -9.24 3.18 -7.30
CA ILE A 114 -9.24 4.63 -7.19
C ILE A 114 -9.80 5.02 -5.82
N ARG A 115 -9.14 5.96 -5.14
CA ARG A 115 -9.60 6.55 -3.90
C ARG A 115 -9.95 8.01 -4.14
N ILE A 116 -11.16 8.39 -3.75
CA ILE A 116 -11.64 9.76 -3.75
C ILE A 116 -11.88 10.15 -2.28
N PRO A 117 -10.98 10.92 -1.65
CA PRO A 117 -11.21 11.43 -0.29
C PRO A 117 -12.45 12.33 -0.24
N LYS A 118 -13.16 12.30 0.89
CA LYS A 118 -14.02 13.43 1.26
C LYS A 118 -13.07 14.55 1.70
N ASP A 119 -13.20 15.70 1.04
CA ASP A 119 -12.46 16.97 1.17
C ASP A 119 -11.19 17.01 2.05
#